data_AF-A0A3A1XNE0-F1
#
_entry.id   AF-A0A3A1XNE0-F1
#
_cell.length_a   1.000
_cell.length_b   1.000
_cell.length_c   1.000
_cell.angle_alpha   90.00
_cell.angle_beta   90.00
_cell.angle_gamma   90.00
#
_symmetry.space_group_name_H-M   'P 1'
#
loop_
_entity.id
_entity.type
_entity.pdbx_description
1 polymer ?
#
loop_
_entity_poly.entity_id
_entity_poly.type
_entity_poly.pdbx_seq_one_letter_code
_entity_poly.pdbx_strand_id
1 'polypeptide(L)'
;MFGDMVSIVLEGKPDKNLVLVTGRTHPKLARDVADQLGIDVLETTAYDFANGEMYVRYTQSVRGTDVFVIQSHSDPVNKSIMEQLIMIDALKRASARSITAVCPLLGYSRQDKKHRGREPISCRLMFDLLKTAGADRIMSVDLHAAQSQGFFDGPVDHLIAMPVLVDYVRDRFRDDLANVTVVSPDAGRIRVAEQWAQRLGGGPLAFVHKTRDITCPNKTVANRVVGDVAGRDCVMVDDLIDTAGTIAGACNVLKEAGAKSVTVVATHGVLSGPAVERLKSCGAREVVLTDTVPIPEEKRWDGL
;
A
#
# COMPACT_ATOMS: atom_id res chain seq x y z
N MET A 1 -25.48 25.90 -6.76
CA MET A 1 -25.77 25.72 -5.32
C MET A 1 -25.67 24.22 -5.07
N PHE A 2 -24.45 23.72 -4.94
CA PHE A 2 -24.19 22.29 -4.68
C PHE A 2 -23.42 22.25 -3.38
N GLY A 3 -24.05 21.61 -2.39
CA GLY A 3 -23.70 21.67 -0.99
C GLY A 3 -22.36 21.02 -0.70
N ASP A 4 -21.73 21.56 0.34
CA ASP A 4 -20.55 21.05 0.99
C ASP A 4 -20.68 19.54 1.25
N MET A 5 -19.73 18.78 0.71
CA MET A 5 -19.58 17.36 1.02
C MET A 5 -18.98 17.28 2.42
N VAL A 6 -19.84 17.33 3.43
CA VAL A 6 -19.48 17.13 4.83
C VAL A 6 -18.92 15.72 4.95
N SER A 7 -17.65 15.63 5.36
CA SER A 7 -17.08 14.41 5.92
C SER A 7 -18.02 13.91 7.01
N ILE A 8 -18.73 12.81 6.74
CA ILE A 8 -19.58 12.17 7.74
C ILE A 8 -18.63 11.55 8.76
N VAL A 9 -18.23 12.34 9.76
CA VAL A 9 -17.78 11.79 11.03
C VAL A 9 -18.89 10.87 11.49
N LEU A 10 -18.57 9.61 11.75
CA LEU A 10 -19.55 8.63 12.22
C LEU A 10 -20.10 9.11 13.57
N GLU A 11 -21.24 9.80 13.57
CA GLU A 11 -21.92 10.22 14.79
C GLU A 11 -22.54 9.00 15.48
N GLY A 12 -21.84 8.49 16.47
CA GLY A 12 -22.30 7.46 17.38
C GLY A 12 -21.17 7.08 18.30
N LYS A 13 -21.41 6.97 19.62
CA LYS A 13 -20.40 6.38 20.52
C LYS A 13 -20.19 4.93 20.06
N PRO A 14 -18.99 4.54 19.59
CA PRO A 14 -18.72 3.15 19.30
C PRO A 14 -19.00 2.32 20.55
N ASP A 15 -19.48 1.10 20.33
CA ASP A 15 -19.80 0.16 21.40
C ASP A 15 -18.60 0.09 22.38
N LYS A 16 -18.86 0.08 23.69
CA LYS A 16 -17.84 0.21 24.76
C LYS A 16 -16.75 -0.88 24.75
N ASN A 17 -16.77 -1.75 23.75
CA ASN A 17 -15.93 -2.91 23.58
C ASN A 17 -14.92 -2.79 22.41
N LEU A 18 -14.87 -1.67 21.68
CA LEU A 18 -13.87 -1.48 20.61
C LEU A 18 -12.60 -0.84 21.15
N VAL A 19 -11.44 -1.43 20.86
CA VAL A 19 -10.12 -0.94 21.25
C VAL A 19 -9.22 -0.85 20.03
N LEU A 20 -8.56 0.29 19.85
CA LEU A 20 -7.56 0.49 18.81
C LEU A 20 -6.17 0.55 19.42
N VAL A 21 -5.26 -0.29 18.95
CA VAL A 21 -3.84 -0.26 19.32
C VAL A 21 -2.97 -0.13 18.08
N THR A 22 -1.77 0.42 18.25
CA THR A 22 -0.85 0.63 17.14
C THR A 22 0.57 0.22 17.49
N GLY A 23 1.27 -0.33 16.51
CA GLY A 23 2.71 -0.47 16.58
C GLY A 23 3.44 0.84 16.33
N ARG A 24 4.78 0.80 16.40
CA ARG A 24 5.63 2.00 16.35
C ARG A 24 5.92 2.50 14.94
N THR A 25 5.60 1.73 13.90
CA THR A 25 5.99 2.07 12.52
C THR A 25 5.23 3.27 11.97
N HIS A 26 3.91 3.35 12.18
CA HIS A 26 3.10 4.46 11.67
C HIS A 26 2.04 4.95 12.66
N PRO A 27 2.44 5.52 13.82
CA PRO A 27 1.50 5.96 14.84
C PRO A 27 0.58 7.09 14.36
N LYS A 28 1.02 7.92 13.41
CA LYS A 28 0.18 8.97 12.81
C LYS A 28 -1.08 8.40 12.16
N LEU A 29 -0.94 7.39 11.28
CA LEU A 29 -2.08 6.76 10.61
C LEU A 29 -3.08 6.19 11.62
N ALA A 30 -2.60 5.57 12.69
CA ALA A 30 -3.49 5.05 13.73
C ALA A 30 -4.26 6.15 14.47
N ARG A 31 -3.63 7.31 14.72
CA ARG A 31 -4.33 8.48 15.30
C ARG A 31 -5.35 9.05 14.32
N ASP A 32 -4.99 9.22 13.06
CA ASP A 32 -5.92 9.72 12.04
C ASP A 32 -7.15 8.79 11.93
N VAL A 33 -6.96 7.47 11.97
CA VAL A 33 -8.06 6.49 12.02
C VAL A 33 -8.87 6.61 13.31
N ALA A 34 -8.22 6.78 14.47
CA ALA A 34 -8.89 6.96 15.75
C ALA A 34 -9.78 8.22 15.77
N ASP A 35 -9.28 9.32 15.22
CA ASP A 35 -10.00 10.59 15.09
C ASP A 35 -11.26 10.43 14.23
N GLN A 36 -11.17 9.70 13.11
CA GLN A 36 -12.34 9.39 12.26
C GLN A 36 -13.37 8.50 12.95
N LEU A 37 -12.93 7.65 13.89
CA LEU A 37 -13.79 6.76 14.68
C LEU A 37 -14.32 7.41 15.96
N GLY A 38 -13.82 8.59 16.35
CA GLY A 38 -14.17 9.25 17.61
C GLY A 38 -13.70 8.49 18.86
N ILE A 39 -12.54 7.82 18.78
CA ILE A 39 -11.94 7.06 19.89
C ILE A 39 -10.47 7.46 20.10
N ASP A 40 -9.90 7.05 21.22
CA ASP A 40 -8.46 7.16 21.48
C ASP A 40 -7.73 5.87 21.11
N VAL A 41 -6.46 6.01 20.70
CA VAL A 41 -5.53 4.87 20.61
C VAL A 41 -5.13 4.46 22.02
N LEU A 42 -5.33 3.19 22.37
CA LEU A 42 -4.95 2.66 23.69
C LEU A 42 -3.44 2.76 23.90
N GLU A 43 -3.06 3.43 24.99
CA GLU A 43 -1.67 3.57 25.38
C GLU A 43 -1.01 2.20 25.60
N THR A 44 0.11 1.99 24.91
CA THR A 44 0.87 0.74 24.92
C THR A 44 2.32 1.05 25.29
N THR A 45 2.84 0.42 26.35
CA THR A 45 4.27 0.46 26.66
C THR A 45 5.00 -0.47 25.68
N ALA A 46 5.82 0.09 24.79
CA ALA A 46 6.61 -0.68 23.84
C ALA A 46 8.05 -0.14 23.74
N TYR A 47 9.05 -1.02 23.88
CA TYR A 47 10.47 -0.67 23.79
C TYR A 47 11.31 -1.87 23.34
N ASP A 48 12.55 -1.60 22.94
CA ASP A 48 13.52 -2.62 22.58
C ASP A 48 14.55 -2.82 23.70
N PHE A 49 14.85 -4.07 24.03
CA PHE A 49 15.99 -4.42 24.87
C PHE A 49 17.31 -4.21 24.11
N ALA A 50 18.43 -4.13 24.85
CA ALA A 50 19.74 -3.88 24.26
C ALA A 50 20.19 -4.94 23.23
N ASN A 51 19.64 -6.17 23.29
CA ASN A 51 19.92 -7.24 22.34
C ASN A 51 18.99 -7.24 21.10
N GLY A 52 18.03 -6.31 21.02
CA GLY A 52 17.06 -6.20 19.92
C GLY A 52 15.74 -6.94 20.14
N GLU A 53 15.54 -7.63 21.26
CA GLU A 53 14.23 -8.17 21.64
C GLU A 53 13.24 -7.03 21.94
N MET A 54 11.95 -7.32 21.81
CA MET A 54 10.89 -6.32 21.93
C MET A 54 10.01 -6.62 23.13
N TYR A 55 9.64 -5.58 23.88
CA TYR A 55 8.68 -5.64 24.98
C TYR A 55 7.39 -4.92 24.57
N VAL A 56 6.24 -5.49 24.90
CA VAL A 56 4.92 -4.87 24.71
C VAL A 56 4.05 -5.13 25.94
N ARG A 57 3.39 -4.08 26.44
CA ARG A 57 2.37 -4.18 27.50
C ARG A 57 1.29 -3.13 27.32
N TYR A 58 0.03 -3.55 27.33
CA TYR A 58 -1.12 -2.65 27.36
C TYR A 58 -1.32 -2.05 28.75
N THR A 59 -1.65 -0.76 28.82
CA THR A 59 -1.81 -0.02 30.08
C THR A 59 -3.17 -0.25 30.76
N GLN A 60 -4.16 -0.74 30.00
CA GLN A 60 -5.52 -0.98 30.46
C GLN A 60 -5.96 -2.41 30.13
N SER A 61 -7.05 -2.86 30.77
CA SER A 61 -7.65 -4.17 30.52
C SER A 61 -8.30 -4.20 29.13
N VAL A 62 -7.96 -5.22 28.34
CA VAL A 62 -8.55 -5.53 27.03
C VAL A 62 -9.42 -6.81 27.07
N ARG A 63 -9.77 -7.27 28.28
CA ARG A 63 -10.57 -8.49 28.45
C ARG A 63 -11.95 -8.30 27.82
N GLY A 64 -12.31 -9.20 26.91
CA GLY A 64 -13.63 -9.22 26.27
C GLY A 64 -13.86 -8.14 25.21
N THR A 65 -12.83 -7.35 24.86
CA THR A 65 -12.93 -6.30 23.84
C THR A 65 -12.63 -6.85 22.44
N ASP A 66 -13.15 -6.19 21.41
CA ASP A 66 -12.72 -6.34 20.03
C ASP A 66 -11.56 -5.38 19.76
N VAL A 67 -10.41 -5.92 19.40
CA VAL A 67 -9.17 -5.15 19.29
C VAL A 67 -8.70 -5.09 17.86
N PHE A 68 -8.41 -3.88 17.38
CA PHE A 68 -7.81 -3.62 16.08
C PHE A 68 -6.34 -3.24 16.27
N VAL A 69 -5.43 -4.02 15.66
CA VAL A 69 -3.98 -3.83 15.80
C VAL A 69 -3.41 -3.26 14.50
N ILE A 70 -3.24 -1.94 14.43
CA ILE A 70 -2.69 -1.26 13.25
C ILE A 70 -1.16 -1.30 13.28
N GLN A 71 -0.56 -1.93 12.26
CA GLN A 71 0.86 -1.85 11.99
C GLN A 71 1.12 -1.99 10.48
N SER A 72 1.80 -1.01 9.89
CA SER A 72 2.34 -1.14 8.53
C SER A 72 3.65 -1.90 8.56
N HIS A 73 3.80 -2.94 7.73
CA HIS A 73 5.04 -3.70 7.62
C HIS A 73 6.05 -2.99 6.72
N SER A 74 6.58 -1.86 7.20
CA SER A 74 7.62 -1.08 6.54
C SER A 74 8.92 -1.10 7.34
N ASP A 75 9.91 -0.31 6.89
CA ASP A 75 11.29 -0.34 7.37
C ASP A 75 11.43 -0.08 8.89
N PRO A 76 12.07 -0.98 9.68
CA PRO A 76 12.55 -2.31 9.31
C PRO A 76 11.43 -3.37 9.30
N VAL A 77 11.22 -4.01 8.13
CA VAL A 77 10.06 -4.89 7.86
C VAL A 77 9.91 -6.05 8.84
N ASN A 78 11.01 -6.71 9.20
CA ASN A 78 10.94 -7.87 10.11
C ASN A 78 10.63 -7.45 11.54
N LYS A 79 11.12 -6.28 11.94
CA LYS A 79 10.88 -5.73 13.27
C LYS A 79 9.42 -5.32 13.42
N SER A 80 8.85 -4.66 12.41
CA SER A 80 7.43 -4.28 12.41
C SER A 80 6.49 -5.48 12.44
N ILE A 81 6.82 -6.54 11.69
CA ILE A 81 6.09 -7.83 11.73
C ILE A 81 6.19 -8.47 13.12
N MET A 82 7.41 -8.63 13.66
CA MET A 82 7.60 -9.25 14.98
C MET A 82 6.88 -8.47 16.09
N GLU A 83 6.91 -7.14 16.03
CA GLU A 83 6.17 -6.30 16.96
C GLU A 83 4.66 -6.59 16.93
N GLN A 84 4.07 -6.64 15.72
CA GLN A 84 2.64 -6.91 15.59
C GLN A 84 2.28 -8.31 16.11
N LEU A 85 3.13 -9.32 15.85
CA LEU A 85 2.93 -10.67 16.38
C LEU A 85 2.96 -10.70 17.92
N ILE A 86 3.90 -9.99 18.54
CA ILE A 86 4.00 -9.88 20.01
C ILE A 86 2.79 -9.13 20.58
N MET A 87 2.35 -8.05 19.92
CA MET A 87 1.14 -7.32 20.28
C MET A 87 -0.09 -8.23 20.27
N ILE A 88 -0.26 -9.03 19.22
CA ILE A 88 -1.38 -9.98 19.07
C ILE A 88 -1.32 -11.08 20.14
N ASP A 89 -0.17 -11.70 20.40
CA ASP A 89 -0.02 -12.71 21.45
C ASP A 89 -0.39 -12.14 22.84
N ALA A 90 0.06 -10.91 23.14
CA ALA A 90 -0.29 -10.23 24.39
C ALA A 90 -1.81 -10.01 24.54
N LEU A 91 -2.51 -9.62 23.47
CA LEU A 91 -3.98 -9.47 23.48
C LEU A 91 -4.70 -10.80 23.70
N LYS A 92 -4.25 -11.85 23.02
CA LYS A 92 -4.79 -13.21 23.14
C LYS A 92 -4.68 -13.70 24.58
N ARG A 93 -3.51 -13.53 25.22
CA ARG A 93 -3.29 -13.89 26.63
C ARG A 93 -4.07 -13.00 27.60
N ALA A 94 -4.29 -11.75 27.25
CA ALA A 94 -5.14 -10.82 28.00
C ALA A 94 -6.65 -11.08 27.82
N SER A 95 -7.02 -12.14 27.08
CA SER A 95 -8.41 -12.56 26.86
C SER A 95 -9.25 -11.52 26.11
N ALA A 96 -8.67 -10.88 25.09
CA ALA A 96 -9.44 -10.15 24.10
C ALA A 96 -10.51 -11.07 23.46
N ARG A 97 -11.68 -10.53 23.14
CA ARG A 97 -12.77 -11.29 22.51
C ARG A 97 -12.46 -11.61 21.05
N SER A 98 -11.99 -10.61 20.33
CA SER A 98 -11.53 -10.75 18.94
C SER A 98 -10.33 -9.86 18.66
N ILE A 99 -9.45 -10.30 17.77
CA ILE A 99 -8.24 -9.58 17.38
C ILE A 99 -8.21 -9.46 15.85
N THR A 100 -8.34 -8.24 15.35
CA THR A 100 -8.18 -7.92 13.93
C THR A 100 -6.80 -7.33 13.69
N ALA A 101 -5.97 -8.04 12.92
CA ALA A 101 -4.68 -7.52 12.47
C ALA A 101 -4.91 -6.59 11.28
N VAL A 102 -4.64 -5.30 11.46
CA VAL A 102 -4.76 -4.29 10.41
C VAL A 102 -3.36 -3.99 9.88
N CYS A 103 -3.09 -4.43 8.66
CA CYS A 103 -1.80 -4.30 7.99
C CYS A 103 -1.95 -3.42 6.74
N PRO A 104 -1.90 -2.07 6.86
CA PRO A 104 -2.09 -1.17 5.72
C PRO A 104 -1.17 -1.50 4.55
N LEU A 105 0.10 -1.83 4.84
CA LEU A 105 0.99 -2.56 3.93
C LEU A 105 1.30 -3.94 4.53
N LEU A 106 0.93 -5.01 3.84
CA LEU A 106 1.33 -6.37 4.21
C LEU A 106 2.74 -6.69 3.68
N GLY A 107 3.70 -6.82 4.59
CA GLY A 107 5.06 -7.24 4.30
C GLY A 107 5.12 -8.62 3.63
N TYR A 108 6.15 -8.84 2.81
CA TYR A 108 6.32 -10.07 2.02
C TYR A 108 5.22 -10.38 0.99
N SER A 109 4.26 -9.47 0.74
CA SER A 109 3.16 -9.66 -0.21
C SER A 109 3.59 -10.00 -1.64
N ARG A 110 4.77 -9.53 -2.07
CA ARG A 110 5.37 -9.84 -3.39
C ARG A 110 5.87 -11.29 -3.53
N GLN A 111 5.98 -12.05 -2.44
CA GLN A 111 6.39 -13.46 -2.42
C GLN A 111 5.16 -14.36 -2.22
N ASP A 112 4.17 -14.20 -3.10
CA ASP A 112 2.86 -14.88 -3.09
C ASP A 112 2.86 -16.23 -3.81
N LYS A 113 3.91 -16.54 -4.56
CA LYS A 113 4.09 -17.82 -5.26
C LYS A 113 5.56 -18.14 -5.43
N LYS A 114 5.82 -19.38 -5.82
CA LYS A 114 7.14 -19.83 -6.27
C LYS A 114 7.31 -19.42 -7.74
N HIS A 115 8.26 -18.56 -8.04
CA HIS A 115 8.67 -18.25 -9.41
C HIS A 115 9.60 -19.33 -9.96
N ARG A 116 10.40 -19.95 -9.08
CA ARG A 116 11.22 -21.13 -9.36
C ARG A 116 11.06 -22.16 -8.24
N GLY A 117 11.51 -23.39 -8.52
CA GLY A 117 11.58 -24.43 -7.48
C GLY A 117 12.45 -23.98 -6.30
N ARG A 118 12.13 -24.48 -5.10
CA ARG A 118 12.88 -24.26 -3.83
C ARG A 118 12.86 -22.82 -3.28
N GLU A 119 11.86 -22.03 -3.64
CA GLU A 119 11.57 -20.73 -3.03
C GLU A 119 10.49 -20.85 -1.93
N PRO A 120 10.48 -19.96 -0.92
CA PRO A 120 9.38 -19.84 0.02
C PRO A 120 8.16 -19.16 -0.64
N ILE A 121 7.00 -19.30 0.00
CA ILE A 121 5.84 -18.43 -0.25
C ILE A 121 5.68 -17.59 1.02
N SER A 122 6.53 -16.58 1.17
CA SER A 122 6.62 -15.81 2.42
C SER A 122 5.33 -15.04 2.73
N CYS A 123 4.56 -14.65 1.72
CA CYS A 123 3.24 -14.05 1.92
C CYS A 123 2.33 -15.03 2.71
N ARG A 124 2.26 -16.30 2.30
CA ARG A 124 1.52 -17.35 3.02
C ARG A 124 2.04 -17.52 4.45
N LEU A 125 3.36 -17.54 4.63
CA LEU A 125 3.96 -17.59 5.97
C LEU A 125 3.48 -16.44 6.86
N MET A 126 3.36 -15.21 6.35
CA MET A 126 2.88 -14.07 7.15
C MET A 126 1.44 -14.29 7.64
N PHE A 127 0.55 -14.78 6.78
CA PHE A 127 -0.82 -15.15 7.16
C PHE A 127 -0.84 -16.25 8.24
N ASP A 128 -0.01 -17.28 8.08
CA ASP A 128 0.11 -18.37 9.06
C ASP A 128 0.63 -17.88 10.42
N LEU A 129 1.62 -16.97 10.43
CA LEU A 129 2.18 -16.38 11.65
C LEU A 129 1.15 -15.51 12.37
N LEU A 130 0.43 -14.64 11.65
CA LEU A 130 -0.63 -13.80 12.23
C LEU A 130 -1.75 -14.66 12.84
N LYS A 131 -2.17 -15.72 12.12
CA LYS A 131 -3.14 -16.69 12.64
C LYS A 131 -2.63 -17.37 13.91
N THR A 132 -1.38 -17.83 13.89
CA THR A 132 -0.76 -18.56 15.01
C THR A 132 -0.64 -17.66 16.25
N ALA A 133 -0.24 -16.41 16.08
CA ALA A 133 -0.16 -15.42 17.15
C ALA A 133 -1.54 -15.20 17.81
N GLY A 134 -2.62 -15.19 17.01
CA GLY A 134 -3.98 -15.08 17.54
C GLY A 134 -4.92 -14.18 16.76
N ALA A 135 -4.58 -13.74 15.55
CA ALA A 135 -5.50 -12.94 14.76
C ALA A 135 -6.72 -13.77 14.32
N ASP A 136 -7.91 -13.21 14.53
CA ASP A 136 -9.18 -13.78 14.07
C ASP A 136 -9.54 -13.30 12.67
N ARG A 137 -9.07 -12.10 12.30
CA ARG A 137 -9.32 -11.40 11.04
C ARG A 137 -8.08 -10.63 10.61
N ILE A 138 -7.90 -10.48 9.29
CA ILE A 138 -6.86 -9.62 8.73
C ILE A 138 -7.52 -8.56 7.85
N MET A 139 -7.06 -7.31 7.97
CA MET A 139 -7.42 -6.22 7.06
C MET A 139 -6.15 -5.69 6.40
N SER A 140 -6.18 -5.47 5.09
CA SER A 140 -5.03 -4.89 4.37
C SER A 140 -5.51 -4.07 3.18
N VAL A 141 -4.69 -3.13 2.72
CA VAL A 141 -4.98 -2.28 1.56
C VAL A 141 -4.15 -2.78 0.38
N ASP A 142 -4.78 -2.93 -0.79
CA ASP A 142 -4.16 -3.30 -2.08
C ASP A 142 -3.07 -4.38 -1.98
N LEU A 143 -3.46 -5.59 -1.56
CA LEU A 143 -2.60 -6.77 -1.60
C LEU A 143 -2.01 -6.94 -3.00
N HIS A 144 -0.69 -7.21 -3.05
CA HIS A 144 0.05 -7.36 -4.30
C HIS A 144 -0.66 -8.33 -5.27
N ALA A 145 -1.15 -9.46 -4.73
CA ALA A 145 -2.01 -10.41 -5.42
C ALA A 145 -3.30 -10.63 -4.61
N ALA A 146 -4.45 -10.39 -5.24
CA ALA A 146 -5.76 -10.54 -4.58
C ALA A 146 -6.02 -11.98 -4.08
N GLN A 147 -5.40 -12.99 -4.70
CA GLN A 147 -5.52 -14.40 -4.32
C GLN A 147 -4.92 -14.68 -2.94
N SER A 148 -4.01 -13.83 -2.43
CA SER A 148 -3.43 -14.00 -1.11
C SER A 148 -4.45 -13.95 0.03
N GLN A 149 -5.66 -13.42 -0.20
CA GLN A 149 -6.79 -13.55 0.73
C GLN A 149 -7.07 -15.02 1.10
N GLY A 150 -6.92 -15.94 0.15
CA GLY A 150 -7.12 -17.37 0.36
C GLY A 150 -6.01 -18.08 1.14
N PHE A 151 -4.96 -17.37 1.56
CA PHE A 151 -3.93 -17.92 2.44
C PHE A 151 -4.33 -17.94 3.91
N PHE A 152 -5.29 -17.13 4.31
CA PHE A 152 -5.78 -17.07 5.68
C PHE A 152 -6.96 -18.02 5.88
N ASP A 153 -6.91 -18.81 6.96
CA ASP A 153 -8.06 -19.58 7.43
C ASP A 153 -8.94 -18.71 8.33
N GLY A 154 -9.69 -17.81 7.70
CA GLY A 154 -10.55 -16.84 8.36
C GLY A 154 -10.93 -15.67 7.43
N PRO A 155 -11.67 -14.67 7.94
CA PRO A 155 -12.01 -13.48 7.18
C PRO A 155 -10.79 -12.60 6.87
N VAL A 156 -10.69 -12.17 5.61
CA VAL A 156 -9.74 -11.15 5.15
C VAL A 156 -10.51 -10.03 4.49
N ASP A 157 -10.39 -8.81 4.99
CA ASP A 157 -10.92 -7.63 4.32
C ASP A 157 -9.81 -6.98 3.49
N HIS A 158 -9.88 -7.16 2.19
CA HIS A 158 -8.97 -6.55 1.22
C HIS A 158 -9.55 -5.22 0.74
N LEU A 159 -9.10 -4.13 1.37
CA LEU A 159 -9.47 -2.77 1.03
C LEU A 159 -8.75 -2.32 -0.23
N ILE A 160 -9.39 -1.48 -1.04
CA ILE A 160 -8.89 -1.04 -2.34
C ILE A 160 -8.76 0.48 -2.33
N ALA A 161 -7.57 1.04 -2.57
CA ALA A 161 -7.38 2.50 -2.58
C ALA A 161 -7.80 3.16 -3.91
N MET A 162 -8.04 2.36 -4.95
CA MET A 162 -8.44 2.82 -6.28
C MET A 162 -9.52 3.91 -6.29
N PRO A 163 -10.64 3.84 -5.53
CA PRO A 163 -11.65 4.89 -5.56
C PRO A 163 -11.08 6.27 -5.17
N VAL A 164 -10.34 6.35 -4.07
CA VAL A 164 -9.75 7.61 -3.56
C VAL A 164 -8.73 8.16 -4.55
N LEU A 165 -7.89 7.29 -5.11
CA LEU A 165 -6.84 7.69 -6.05
C LEU A 165 -7.42 8.09 -7.42
N VAL A 166 -8.49 7.43 -7.87
CA VAL A 166 -9.22 7.80 -9.10
C VAL A 166 -9.89 9.15 -8.94
N ASP A 167 -10.50 9.43 -7.78
CA ASP A 167 -11.15 10.71 -7.52
C ASP A 167 -10.11 11.85 -7.51
N TYR A 168 -8.95 11.64 -6.89
CA TYR A 168 -7.82 12.57 -6.99
C TYR A 168 -7.41 12.84 -8.45
N VAL A 169 -7.24 11.79 -9.27
CA VAL A 169 -6.86 11.96 -10.68
C VAL A 169 -7.95 12.66 -11.48
N ARG A 170 -9.22 12.33 -11.24
CA ARG A 170 -10.35 12.98 -11.89
C ARG A 170 -10.36 14.48 -11.60
N ASP A 171 -10.12 14.88 -10.36
CA ASP A 171 -10.07 16.29 -9.97
C ASP A 171 -8.83 16.99 -10.56
N ARG A 172 -7.68 16.30 -10.58
CA ARG A 172 -6.42 16.83 -11.12
C ARG A 172 -6.48 17.10 -12.62
N PHE A 173 -7.24 16.30 -13.37
CA PHE A 173 -7.41 16.39 -14.82
C PHE A 173 -8.84 16.79 -15.23
N ARG A 174 -9.59 17.44 -14.33
CA ARG A 174 -11.02 17.77 -14.54
C ARG A 174 -11.30 18.53 -15.84
N ASP A 175 -10.36 19.37 -16.27
CA ASP A 175 -10.51 20.23 -17.44
C ASP A 175 -10.24 19.49 -18.77
N ASP A 176 -9.55 18.34 -18.72
CA ASP A 176 -9.13 17.60 -19.92
C ASP A 176 -9.00 16.08 -19.66
N LEU A 177 -10.00 15.50 -19.00
CA LEU A 177 -9.98 14.07 -18.65
C LEU A 177 -9.96 13.17 -19.89
N ALA A 178 -10.52 13.64 -21.01
CA ALA A 178 -10.51 12.92 -22.29
C ALA A 178 -9.11 12.73 -22.88
N ASN A 179 -8.13 13.58 -22.53
CA ASN A 179 -6.75 13.46 -22.96
C ASN A 179 -5.93 12.47 -22.10
N VAL A 180 -6.50 11.95 -21.01
CA VAL A 180 -5.79 11.03 -20.11
C VAL A 180 -5.65 9.65 -20.74
N THR A 181 -4.44 9.09 -20.69
CA THR A 181 -4.18 7.66 -20.96
C THR A 181 -3.73 6.99 -19.67
N VAL A 182 -4.39 5.91 -19.27
CA VAL A 182 -3.93 5.11 -18.12
C VAL A 182 -2.83 4.17 -18.59
N VAL A 183 -1.72 4.12 -17.85
CA VAL A 183 -0.53 3.33 -18.21
C VAL A 183 -0.22 2.29 -17.14
N SER A 184 -0.07 1.04 -17.56
CA SER A 184 0.51 -0.02 -16.73
C SER A 184 2.05 -0.05 -16.89
N PRO A 185 2.84 0.02 -15.81
CA PRO A 185 4.32 0.04 -15.89
C PRO A 185 4.92 -1.30 -16.34
N ASP A 186 4.14 -2.38 -16.28
CA ASP A 186 4.47 -3.69 -16.84
C ASP A 186 3.20 -4.48 -17.22
N ALA A 187 3.37 -5.70 -17.73
CA ALA A 187 2.26 -6.54 -18.18
C ALA A 187 1.39 -7.12 -17.05
N GLY A 188 1.92 -7.23 -15.82
CA GLY A 188 1.24 -7.84 -14.69
C GLY A 188 0.06 -7.01 -14.17
N ARG A 189 0.11 -5.69 -14.35
CA ARG A 189 -0.87 -4.73 -13.83
C ARG A 189 -1.90 -4.23 -14.85
N ILE A 190 -1.90 -4.77 -16.08
CA ILE A 190 -2.80 -4.33 -17.17
C ILE A 190 -4.27 -4.35 -16.75
N ARG A 191 -4.73 -5.40 -16.05
CA ARG A 191 -6.12 -5.50 -15.57
C ARG A 191 -6.49 -4.39 -14.57
N VAL A 192 -5.55 -3.97 -13.73
CA VAL A 192 -5.77 -2.86 -12.78
C VAL A 192 -5.85 -1.54 -13.55
N ALA A 193 -4.92 -1.32 -14.48
CA ALA A 193 -4.93 -0.13 -15.34
C ALA A 193 -6.21 -0.04 -16.21
N GLU A 194 -6.75 -1.15 -16.67
CA GLU A 194 -8.03 -1.21 -17.39
C GLU A 194 -9.20 -0.77 -16.51
N GLN A 195 -9.28 -1.26 -15.25
CA GLN A 195 -10.31 -0.83 -14.29
C GLN A 195 -10.21 0.67 -13.99
N TRP A 196 -8.99 1.20 -13.88
CA TRP A 196 -8.74 2.62 -13.74
C TRP A 196 -9.25 3.41 -14.95
N ALA A 197 -8.93 2.98 -16.17
CA ALA A 197 -9.38 3.63 -17.39
C ALA A 197 -10.92 3.68 -17.47
N GLN A 198 -11.59 2.58 -17.12
CA GLN A 198 -13.06 2.52 -17.05
C GLN A 198 -13.64 3.53 -16.05
N ARG A 199 -13.06 3.61 -14.83
CA ARG A 199 -13.53 4.55 -13.79
C ARG A 199 -13.23 6.02 -14.10
N LEU A 200 -12.23 6.28 -14.93
CA LEU A 200 -11.91 7.62 -15.45
C LEU A 200 -12.69 7.98 -16.72
N GLY A 201 -13.70 7.19 -17.11
CA GLY A 201 -14.60 7.49 -18.23
C GLY A 201 -14.38 6.65 -19.50
N GLY A 202 -13.59 5.58 -19.43
CA GLY A 202 -13.35 4.66 -20.55
C GLY A 202 -12.26 5.13 -21.52
N GLY A 203 -11.28 5.89 -21.02
CA GLY A 203 -10.15 6.39 -21.80
C GLY A 203 -9.19 5.29 -22.30
N PRO A 204 -8.23 5.63 -23.17
CA PRO A 204 -7.27 4.66 -23.68
C PRO A 204 -6.38 4.08 -22.59
N LEU A 205 -5.97 2.84 -22.83
CA LEU A 205 -5.06 2.07 -22.01
C LEU A 205 -3.74 1.88 -22.76
N ALA A 206 -2.62 2.07 -22.07
CA ALA A 206 -1.30 1.72 -22.56
C ALA A 206 -0.52 0.90 -21.53
N PHE A 207 0.55 0.24 -21.97
CA PHE A 207 1.47 -0.44 -21.06
C PHE A 207 2.89 -0.45 -21.61
N VAL A 208 3.86 -0.53 -20.70
CA VAL A 208 5.28 -0.66 -21.05
C VAL A 208 5.65 -2.15 -21.13
N HIS A 209 5.92 -2.61 -22.35
CA HIS A 209 6.43 -3.96 -22.57
C HIS A 209 7.95 -3.98 -22.45
N LYS A 210 8.46 -4.82 -21.53
CA LYS A 210 9.89 -5.06 -21.34
C LYS A 210 10.31 -6.32 -22.06
N THR A 211 10.99 -6.20 -23.20
CA THR A 211 11.64 -7.35 -23.83
C THR A 211 12.96 -7.63 -23.09
N ARG A 212 13.04 -8.75 -22.38
CA ARG A 212 14.29 -9.22 -21.77
C ARG A 212 14.98 -10.20 -22.72
N ASP A 213 16.24 -9.93 -23.07
CA ASP A 213 17.06 -10.91 -23.77
C ASP A 213 17.48 -12.01 -22.79
N ILE A 214 16.83 -13.16 -22.91
CA ILE A 214 17.05 -14.35 -22.07
C ILE A 214 18.46 -14.94 -22.25
N THR A 215 19.19 -14.56 -23.29
CA THR A 215 20.52 -15.09 -23.63
C THR A 215 21.67 -14.21 -23.14
N CYS A 216 21.39 -12.93 -22.84
CA CYS A 216 22.36 -11.96 -22.35
C CYS A 216 21.80 -11.24 -21.12
N PRO A 217 22.05 -11.75 -19.89
CA PRO A 217 21.51 -11.16 -18.66
C PRO A 217 21.86 -9.68 -18.43
N ASN A 218 22.91 -9.18 -19.11
CA ASN A 218 23.45 -7.83 -19.00
C ASN A 218 23.21 -6.94 -20.23
N LYS A 219 22.38 -7.36 -21.21
CA LYS A 219 22.04 -6.52 -22.38
C LYS A 219 20.72 -5.78 -22.20
N THR A 220 20.68 -4.62 -22.85
CA THR A 220 19.67 -3.57 -22.80
C THR A 220 18.24 -4.10 -22.93
N VAL A 221 17.39 -3.74 -21.97
CA VAL A 221 15.94 -3.98 -22.05
C VAL A 221 15.39 -3.05 -23.12
N ALA A 222 14.85 -3.59 -24.21
CA ALA A 222 14.08 -2.80 -25.15
C ALA A 222 12.70 -2.57 -24.52
N ASN A 223 12.43 -1.35 -24.10
CA ASN A 223 11.13 -0.95 -23.60
C ASN A 223 10.32 -0.41 -24.78
N ARG A 224 9.12 -0.95 -25.01
CA ARG A 224 8.18 -0.43 -26.00
C ARG A 224 6.88 -0.05 -25.31
N VAL A 225 6.33 1.08 -25.68
CA VAL A 225 4.95 1.42 -25.31
C VAL A 225 4.01 0.69 -26.26
N VAL A 226 2.99 0.05 -25.71
CA VAL A 226 1.83 -0.46 -26.45
C VAL A 226 0.63 0.37 -26.04
N GLY A 227 -0.02 1.02 -26.99
CA GLY A 227 -1.12 1.97 -26.75
C GLY A 227 -0.77 3.40 -27.19
N ASP A 228 -1.78 4.27 -27.23
CA ASP A 228 -1.63 5.67 -27.64
C ASP A 228 -1.24 6.56 -26.44
N VAL A 229 -0.06 7.17 -26.52
CA VAL A 229 0.50 8.04 -25.48
C VAL A 229 1.00 9.38 -26.01
N ALA A 230 1.12 9.55 -27.33
CA ALA A 230 1.73 10.74 -27.91
C ALA A 230 0.81 11.96 -27.75
N GLY A 231 1.31 13.03 -27.13
CA GLY A 231 0.53 14.24 -26.80
C GLY A 231 -0.44 14.07 -25.62
N ARG A 232 -0.45 12.91 -24.97
CA ARG A 232 -1.44 12.57 -23.93
C ARG A 232 -0.89 12.74 -22.52
N ASP A 233 -1.80 12.97 -21.58
CA ASP A 233 -1.49 13.02 -20.15
C ASP A 233 -1.51 11.58 -19.60
N CYS A 234 -0.34 11.00 -19.38
CA CYS A 234 -0.20 9.61 -18.97
C CYS A 234 -0.32 9.48 -17.44
N VAL A 235 -1.28 8.69 -16.97
CA VAL A 235 -1.43 8.33 -15.55
C VAL A 235 -0.93 6.90 -15.37
N MET A 236 0.28 6.75 -14.85
CA MET A 236 0.90 5.47 -14.61
C MET A 236 0.53 4.93 -13.24
N VAL A 237 -0.04 3.73 -13.19
CA VAL A 237 -0.62 3.15 -11.96
C VAL A 237 0.11 1.89 -11.55
N ASP A 238 0.50 1.79 -10.29
CA ASP A 238 1.08 0.59 -9.68
C ASP A 238 0.52 0.35 -8.26
N ASP A 239 0.72 -0.83 -7.67
CA ASP A 239 0.36 -1.04 -6.26
C ASP A 239 1.37 -0.42 -5.30
N LEU A 240 2.67 -0.50 -5.64
CA LEU A 240 3.75 -0.17 -4.72
C LEU A 240 4.98 0.35 -5.45
N ILE A 241 5.59 1.41 -4.91
CA ILE A 241 6.90 1.92 -5.36
C ILE A 241 7.98 1.59 -4.34
N ASP A 242 8.88 0.66 -4.70
CA ASP A 242 10.01 0.24 -3.88
C ASP A 242 11.27 1.06 -4.20
N THR A 243 12.12 0.59 -5.13
CA THR A 243 13.35 1.28 -5.55
C THR A 243 13.14 2.26 -6.72
N ALA A 244 11.89 2.43 -7.16
CA ALA A 244 11.45 3.24 -8.31
C ALA A 244 12.12 2.94 -9.67
N GLY A 245 12.92 1.88 -9.83
CA GLY A 245 13.61 1.60 -11.09
C GLY A 245 12.66 1.30 -12.27
N THR A 246 11.60 0.53 -12.03
CA THR A 246 10.57 0.24 -13.03
C THR A 246 9.83 1.51 -13.45
N ILE A 247 9.39 2.30 -12.47
CA ILE A 247 8.65 3.54 -12.67
C ILE A 247 9.51 4.56 -13.43
N ALA A 248 10.75 4.80 -12.99
CA ALA A 248 11.64 5.75 -13.65
C ALA A 248 11.94 5.36 -15.10
N GLY A 249 12.18 4.06 -15.36
CA GLY A 249 12.35 3.56 -16.71
C GLY A 249 11.10 3.75 -17.58
N ALA A 250 9.91 3.49 -17.03
CA ALA A 250 8.65 3.68 -17.74
C ALA A 250 8.38 5.17 -18.04
N CYS A 251 8.66 6.09 -17.11
CA CYS A 251 8.58 7.53 -17.35
C CYS A 251 9.43 7.97 -18.55
N ASN A 252 10.68 7.51 -18.64
CA ASN A 252 11.57 7.86 -19.75
C ASN A 252 11.00 7.36 -21.09
N VAL A 253 10.52 6.13 -21.12
CA VAL A 253 9.98 5.50 -22.34
C VAL A 253 8.70 6.20 -22.81
N LEU A 254 7.83 6.62 -21.88
CA LEU A 254 6.63 7.39 -22.20
C LEU A 254 6.97 8.76 -22.79
N LYS A 255 7.99 9.43 -22.24
CA LYS A 255 8.46 10.72 -22.77
C LYS A 255 9.08 10.60 -24.15
N GLU A 256 9.92 9.59 -24.37
CA GLU A 256 10.50 9.30 -25.69
C GLU A 256 9.41 8.97 -26.72
N ALA A 257 8.32 8.34 -26.29
CA ALA A 257 7.13 8.09 -27.11
C ALA A 257 6.22 9.32 -27.29
N GLY A 258 6.60 10.49 -26.76
CA GLY A 258 5.91 11.75 -26.97
C GLY A 258 4.80 12.08 -25.97
N ALA A 259 4.75 11.43 -24.81
CA ALA A 259 3.78 11.78 -23.77
C ALA A 259 3.89 13.25 -23.35
N LYS A 260 2.75 13.94 -23.20
CA LYS A 260 2.67 15.35 -22.79
C LYS A 260 3.07 15.52 -21.32
N SER A 261 2.57 14.64 -20.45
CA SER A 261 2.98 14.57 -19.06
C SER A 261 2.87 13.14 -18.53
N VAL A 262 3.56 12.85 -17.42
CA VAL A 262 3.47 11.55 -16.74
C VAL A 262 3.19 11.81 -15.26
N THR A 263 2.04 11.36 -14.76
CA THR A 263 1.69 11.34 -13.33
C THR A 263 1.78 9.90 -12.85
N VAL A 264 2.51 9.66 -11.77
CA VAL A 264 2.65 8.32 -11.19
C VAL A 264 1.71 8.22 -10.01
N VAL A 265 0.94 7.14 -9.91
CA VAL A 265 0.04 6.89 -8.79
C VAL A 265 0.28 5.49 -8.28
N ALA A 266 0.49 5.35 -6.98
CA ALA A 266 0.55 4.04 -6.34
C ALA A 266 -0.03 4.07 -4.94
N THR A 267 -0.49 2.92 -4.46
CA THR A 267 -1.01 2.82 -3.10
C THR A 267 0.14 2.95 -2.10
N HIS A 268 1.18 2.14 -2.23
CA HIS A 268 2.22 2.02 -1.21
C HIS A 268 3.54 2.71 -1.60
N GLY A 269 3.99 3.66 -0.80
CA GLY A 269 5.28 4.33 -0.93
C GLY A 269 6.38 3.73 -0.06
N VAL A 270 6.99 2.60 -0.46
CA VAL A 270 8.13 2.03 0.31
C VAL A 270 9.39 2.88 0.15
N LEU A 271 9.64 3.38 -1.07
CA LEU A 271 10.69 4.36 -1.39
C LEU A 271 12.06 3.98 -0.80
N SER A 272 12.55 2.79 -1.13
CA SER A 272 13.83 2.28 -0.63
C SER A 272 15.03 2.69 -1.51
N GLY A 273 16.20 2.81 -0.89
CA GLY A 273 17.44 3.15 -1.58
C GLY A 273 17.31 4.42 -2.45
N PRO A 274 17.65 4.36 -3.76
CA PRO A 274 17.67 5.53 -4.64
C PRO A 274 16.29 5.95 -5.16
N ALA A 275 15.19 5.49 -4.55
CA ALA A 275 13.85 5.70 -5.08
C ALA A 275 13.51 7.18 -5.25
N VAL A 276 13.75 7.99 -4.22
CA VAL A 276 13.45 9.43 -4.21
C VAL A 276 14.22 10.16 -5.33
N GLU A 277 15.52 9.87 -5.46
CA GLU A 277 16.39 10.47 -6.50
C GLU A 277 15.92 10.10 -7.92
N ARG A 278 15.52 8.84 -8.11
CA ARG A 278 14.99 8.34 -9.38
C ARG A 278 13.66 8.98 -9.74
N LEU A 279 12.75 9.16 -8.78
CA LEU A 279 11.45 9.79 -9.01
C LEU A 279 11.60 11.28 -9.33
N LYS A 280 12.50 11.99 -8.62
CA LYS A 280 12.83 13.39 -8.91
C LYS A 280 13.41 13.58 -10.32
N SER A 281 14.23 12.63 -10.79
CA SER A 281 14.98 12.77 -12.06
C SER A 281 14.31 12.10 -13.27
N CYS A 282 13.36 11.17 -13.08
CA CYS A 282 12.62 10.57 -14.21
C CYS A 282 11.65 11.55 -14.88
N GLY A 283 11.44 12.70 -14.22
CA GLY A 283 10.58 13.82 -14.61
C GLY A 283 9.13 13.41 -14.85
N ALA A 284 8.61 12.54 -13.99
CA ALA A 284 7.20 12.58 -13.68
C ALA A 284 6.82 14.00 -13.25
N ARG A 285 5.63 14.44 -13.66
CA ARG A 285 5.03 15.70 -13.23
C ARG A 285 4.77 15.68 -11.72
N GLU A 286 4.27 14.55 -11.24
CA GLU A 286 3.82 14.35 -9.87
C GLU A 286 3.80 12.85 -9.57
N VAL A 287 4.05 12.50 -8.31
CA VAL A 287 3.95 11.16 -7.77
C VAL A 287 2.94 11.19 -6.64
N VAL A 288 1.92 10.35 -6.71
CA VAL A 288 0.81 10.33 -5.76
C VAL A 288 0.84 9.01 -5.01
N LEU A 289 0.91 9.09 -3.69
CA LEU A 289 0.95 7.94 -2.79
C LEU A 289 -0.12 8.06 -1.71
N THR A 290 -0.55 6.93 -1.14
CA THR A 290 -1.32 6.94 0.11
C THR A 290 -0.37 6.93 1.33
N ASP A 291 -0.93 7.18 2.51
CA ASP A 291 -0.23 7.09 3.79
C ASP A 291 -0.27 5.67 4.41
N THR A 292 -0.53 4.63 3.61
CA THR A 292 -0.40 3.23 4.07
C THR A 292 1.02 2.89 4.55
N VAL A 293 2.01 3.66 4.13
CA VAL A 293 3.41 3.59 4.58
C VAL A 293 3.81 4.99 5.05
N PRO A 294 4.48 5.13 6.21
CA PRO A 294 4.96 6.43 6.65
C PRO A 294 6.00 6.95 5.65
N ILE A 295 5.80 8.17 5.16
CA ILE A 295 6.77 8.87 4.32
C ILE A 295 7.48 9.92 5.19
N PRO A 296 8.74 9.68 5.61
CA PRO A 296 9.53 10.65 6.36
C PRO A 296 9.72 11.95 5.59
N GLU A 297 9.90 13.07 6.28
CA GLU A 297 10.01 14.40 5.69
C GLU A 297 11.16 14.50 4.68
N GLU A 298 12.29 13.85 4.96
CA GLU A 298 13.46 13.77 4.07
C GLU A 298 13.20 13.03 2.74
N LYS A 299 12.14 12.22 2.69
CA LYS A 299 11.70 11.54 1.47
C LYS A 299 10.66 12.33 0.69
N ARG A 300 10.23 13.50 1.15
CA ARG A 300 9.23 14.36 0.50
C ARG A 300 9.89 15.41 -0.39
N TRP A 301 9.16 15.85 -1.40
CA TRP A 301 9.54 16.95 -2.31
C TRP A 301 8.28 17.54 -2.94
N ASP A 302 8.37 18.69 -3.59
CA ASP A 302 7.21 19.43 -4.13
C ASP A 302 6.35 18.65 -5.14
N GLY A 303 6.87 17.56 -5.70
CA GLY A 303 6.18 16.70 -6.66
C GLY A 303 5.76 15.35 -6.08
N LEU A 304 5.70 15.22 -4.75
CA LEU A 304 5.17 14.08 -4.00
C LEU A 304 3.96 14.50 -3.16
#